data_AF-A0A6J2G4Q0-F1
#
_entry.id   AF-A0A6J2G4Q0-F1
#
_cell.length_a   1.000
_cell.length_b   1.000
_cell.length_c   1.000
_cell.angle_alpha   90.00
_cell.angle_beta   90.00
_cell.angle_gamma   90.00
#
_symmetry.space_group_name_H-M   'P 1'
#
loop_
_entity.id
_entity.type
_entity.pdbx_description
1 polymer ?
#
loop_
_entity_poly.entity_id
_entity_poly.type
_entity_poly.pdbx_seq_one_letter_code
_entity_poly.pdbx_strand_id
1 'polypeptide(L)'
;MSGSRARAAAAAGPDKKPPPGSAGPLSRLRGRRGSADAAPRPPWTESELLALETVRPEHVLGLCRVTENYLCKPEDNIYNIDFTRFKIRDLETGTVLFEIAKPSASEHDEEDEEDSSELDASAGRFVRYQFTPAFLRLRTVGATVEFTVGEKPVSNFRMIERHYFRDRLLKNFDFDFGFCIPSSRNTCEHIYEFPQLSEDLTLSLRCRRLHTVYQSAELPETHQMLRETVRDFAEKELMPLAAQLDKEHRFPAEQVKKMGSLGLLAMDVPEKYKGAGLDYLAYSIAVEEISRGCASTGVIVSVNNSLYLGPILKFGSEEQKHKWIAPFTSGEKIGCFALSEPGNGSDAGAASTVARLDGDEWVLNGTKAWITNAWDASATVVFATTDKSLKHKGISAFLVPMPTPGLSLGKKEDKLGIRASSTANLIFEDCRIPKANLLGQPGMGFKIAMQTLDGGRIGIASQALGIAQAALDCAVDYAEKRMAFGSPITKLQAVQFKLADMAVALEGARLLTWRAAMLKDNGKPFTKEAAMAKLAASEAATAIAHQAIQILGGMGYVTEMPAERHYRDARITEIYEGTSEIQRLVIAGQLLKAYRG
;
A
#
# COMPACT_ATOMS: atom_id res chain seq x y z
N MET A 1 13.39 -59.67 -10.22
CA MET A 1 12.62 -60.77 -10.83
C MET A 1 11.61 -60.16 -11.78
N SER A 2 11.64 -60.65 -13.02
CA SER A 2 10.84 -60.27 -14.19
C SER A 2 9.37 -60.71 -14.11
N GLY A 3 8.47 -60.03 -14.84
CA GLY A 3 7.28 -60.71 -15.39
C GLY A 3 6.00 -59.90 -15.48
N SER A 4 5.61 -59.60 -16.72
CA SER A 4 4.45 -58.87 -17.25
C SER A 4 3.05 -59.51 -17.12
N ARG A 5 2.00 -58.68 -17.42
CA ARG A 5 0.66 -58.93 -18.07
C ARG A 5 -0.52 -58.57 -17.15
N ALA A 6 -1.67 -58.04 -17.59
CA ALA A 6 -2.21 -57.55 -18.87
C ALA A 6 -3.50 -56.72 -18.60
N ARG A 7 -3.99 -56.01 -19.64
CA ARG A 7 -5.16 -55.11 -19.72
C ARG A 7 -6.52 -55.78 -19.48
N ALA A 8 -7.52 -54.96 -19.07
CA ALA A 8 -8.91 -55.01 -19.56
C ALA A 8 -9.61 -53.64 -19.36
N ALA A 9 -10.55 -53.30 -20.24
CA ALA A 9 -11.26 -52.02 -20.38
C ALA A 9 -12.79 -52.20 -20.24
N ALA A 10 -13.51 -51.05 -20.21
CA ALA A 10 -14.97 -50.81 -20.21
C ALA A 10 -15.64 -50.80 -18.80
N ALA A 11 -16.61 -49.94 -18.44
CA ALA A 11 -17.56 -49.11 -19.20
C ALA A 11 -18.05 -47.87 -18.37
N ALA A 12 -18.78 -46.97 -19.02
CA ALA A 12 -19.19 -45.64 -18.56
C ALA A 12 -20.63 -45.56 -17.96
N GLY A 13 -20.82 -44.55 -17.08
CA GLY A 13 -22.07 -43.79 -16.81
C GLY A 13 -22.82 -44.09 -15.50
N PRO A 14 -23.62 -43.16 -14.91
CA PRO A 14 -23.77 -41.71 -15.18
C PRO A 14 -23.81 -40.76 -13.94
N ASP A 15 -23.64 -39.47 -14.24
CA ASP A 15 -24.19 -38.23 -13.62
C ASP A 15 -24.43 -38.08 -12.11
N LYS A 16 -23.66 -37.18 -11.47
CA LYS A 16 -24.14 -36.26 -10.42
C LYS A 16 -23.44 -34.88 -10.51
N LYS A 17 -24.25 -33.83 -10.70
CA LYS A 17 -23.87 -32.39 -10.69
C LYS A 17 -23.40 -31.91 -9.30
N PRO A 18 -22.41 -31.01 -9.20
CA PRO A 18 -22.18 -30.17 -8.02
C PRO A 18 -22.83 -28.76 -8.16
N PRO A 19 -23.12 -28.07 -7.03
CA PRO A 19 -23.90 -26.82 -6.99
C PRO A 19 -23.08 -25.54 -7.31
N PRO A 20 -23.73 -24.42 -7.67
CA PRO A 20 -23.06 -23.21 -8.19
C PRO A 20 -22.46 -22.30 -7.09
N GLY A 21 -21.38 -21.62 -7.48
CA GLY A 21 -20.53 -20.78 -6.63
C GLY A 21 -21.08 -19.40 -6.31
N SER A 22 -20.66 -18.90 -5.15
CA SER A 22 -20.91 -17.57 -4.62
C SER A 22 -19.97 -16.51 -5.20
N ALA A 23 -20.54 -15.37 -5.59
CA ALA A 23 -19.88 -14.20 -6.14
C ALA A 23 -18.82 -13.57 -5.20
N GLY A 24 -17.73 -13.05 -5.78
CA GLY A 24 -16.63 -12.38 -5.09
C GLY A 24 -16.89 -10.89 -4.79
N PRO A 25 -16.20 -10.32 -3.79
CA PRO A 25 -16.49 -8.97 -3.28
C PRO A 25 -15.64 -7.89 -3.96
N LEU A 26 -16.17 -7.28 -5.03
CA LEU A 26 -15.75 -5.96 -5.52
C LEU A 26 -16.99 -5.07 -5.63
N SER A 27 -17.48 -4.59 -4.49
CA SER A 27 -18.37 -3.45 -4.49
C SER A 27 -18.20 -2.67 -3.18
N ARG A 28 -18.20 -1.33 -3.30
CA ARG A 28 -18.29 -0.31 -2.22
C ARG A 28 -16.98 0.39 -1.82
N LEU A 29 -16.48 1.23 -2.74
CA LEU A 29 -15.71 2.45 -2.42
C LEU A 29 -16.43 3.67 -3.05
N ARG A 30 -17.34 4.32 -2.32
CA ARG A 30 -17.70 5.73 -2.54
C ARG A 30 -18.06 6.37 -1.19
N GLY A 31 -17.32 7.43 -0.85
CA GLY A 31 -17.30 8.07 0.46
C GLY A 31 -18.34 9.19 0.66
N ARG A 32 -18.37 9.71 1.90
CA ARG A 32 -19.09 10.93 2.31
C ARG A 32 -18.09 11.96 2.84
N ARG A 33 -18.25 13.24 2.44
CA ARG A 33 -17.56 14.43 2.98
C ARG A 33 -18.50 15.18 3.95
N GLY A 34 -17.93 15.80 4.98
CA GLY A 34 -18.54 16.82 5.83
C GLY A 34 -18.05 18.24 5.45
N SER A 35 -18.82 19.25 5.87
CA SER A 35 -18.89 20.65 5.41
C SER A 35 -18.22 21.71 6.33
N ALA A 36 -18.32 22.98 5.87
CA ALA A 36 -18.27 24.30 6.59
C ALA A 36 -16.98 25.12 6.38
N ASP A 37 -16.93 26.44 6.18
CA ASP A 37 -17.89 27.51 5.85
C ASP A 37 -17.03 28.78 5.59
N ALA A 38 -17.17 29.45 4.45
CA ALA A 38 -16.65 30.81 4.23
C ALA A 38 -17.51 31.53 3.18
N ALA A 39 -17.88 32.79 3.47
CA ALA A 39 -18.88 33.57 2.72
C ALA A 39 -18.60 33.64 1.20
N PRO A 40 -19.64 33.57 0.34
CA PRO A 40 -19.46 33.37 -1.09
C PRO A 40 -18.92 34.65 -1.77
N ARG A 41 -17.74 34.52 -2.40
CA ARG A 41 -17.22 35.50 -3.37
C ARG A 41 -18.22 35.63 -4.54
N PRO A 42 -18.38 36.82 -5.15
CA PRO A 42 -19.15 36.93 -6.39
C PRO A 42 -18.63 35.97 -7.48
N PRO A 43 -19.51 35.52 -8.38
CA PRO A 43 -19.25 34.51 -9.40
C PRO A 43 -18.14 34.91 -10.39
N TRP A 44 -17.39 33.93 -10.86
CA TRP A 44 -16.27 34.11 -11.80
C TRP A 44 -16.76 34.52 -13.19
N THR A 45 -16.00 35.39 -13.87
CA THR A 45 -16.22 35.75 -15.28
C THR A 45 -15.29 35.00 -16.23
N GLU A 46 -15.69 34.85 -17.50
CA GLU A 46 -14.94 34.10 -18.51
C GLU A 46 -13.55 34.73 -18.80
N SER A 47 -13.45 36.05 -18.80
CA SER A 47 -12.18 36.77 -19.00
C SER A 47 -11.20 36.57 -17.83
N GLU A 48 -11.70 36.39 -16.60
CA GLU A 48 -10.86 36.12 -15.43
C GLU A 48 -10.32 34.68 -15.43
N LEU A 49 -11.10 33.72 -15.93
CA LEU A 49 -10.67 32.32 -16.09
C LEU A 49 -9.56 32.16 -17.13
N LEU A 50 -9.64 32.91 -18.24
CA LEU A 50 -8.65 32.90 -19.31
C LEU A 50 -7.31 33.56 -18.92
N ALA A 51 -7.31 34.38 -17.87
CA ALA A 51 -6.12 35.05 -17.36
C ALA A 51 -5.36 34.23 -16.30
N LEU A 52 -5.87 33.07 -15.89
CA LEU A 52 -5.24 32.22 -14.87
C LEU A 52 -4.22 31.26 -15.50
N GLU A 53 -3.04 31.18 -14.89
CA GLU A 53 -2.00 30.22 -15.28
C GLU A 53 -2.42 28.75 -15.10
N THR A 54 -3.36 28.46 -14.18
CA THR A 54 -3.94 27.12 -14.02
C THR A 54 -5.35 27.18 -13.43
N VAL A 55 -6.32 26.56 -14.10
CA VAL A 55 -7.74 26.54 -13.72
C VAL A 55 -8.09 25.28 -12.91
N ARG A 56 -8.84 25.42 -11.81
CA ARG A 56 -9.24 24.33 -10.88
C ARG A 56 -10.76 24.09 -10.91
N PRO A 57 -11.25 22.92 -10.46
CA PRO A 57 -12.67 22.56 -10.53
C PRO A 57 -13.62 23.58 -9.86
N GLU A 58 -13.23 24.12 -8.70
CA GLU A 58 -14.02 25.16 -8.01
C GLU A 58 -14.17 26.47 -8.81
N HIS A 59 -13.26 26.80 -9.73
CA HIS A 59 -13.36 28.03 -10.55
C HIS A 59 -14.43 27.90 -11.65
N VAL A 60 -14.65 26.69 -12.16
CA VAL A 60 -15.65 26.40 -13.20
C VAL A 60 -17.06 26.33 -12.58
N LEU A 61 -17.16 25.81 -11.35
CA LEU A 61 -18.43 25.72 -10.61
C LEU A 61 -18.98 27.08 -10.17
N GLY A 62 -18.14 28.12 -10.13
CA GLY A 62 -18.53 29.48 -9.76
C GLY A 62 -18.90 30.40 -10.93
N LEU A 63 -18.99 29.89 -12.16
CA LEU A 63 -19.43 30.66 -13.35
C LEU A 63 -20.94 30.93 -13.29
N CYS A 64 -21.34 32.19 -13.46
CA CYS A 64 -22.77 32.55 -13.48
C CYS A 64 -23.46 32.39 -14.84
N ARG A 65 -22.71 32.10 -15.91
CA ARG A 65 -23.26 31.73 -17.22
C ARG A 65 -22.37 30.71 -17.91
N VAL A 66 -23.01 29.78 -18.63
CA VAL A 66 -22.40 28.73 -19.44
C VAL A 66 -21.77 29.36 -20.69
N THR A 67 -20.54 28.98 -21.02
CA THR A 67 -19.82 29.37 -22.25
C THR A 67 -20.72 29.18 -23.46
N GLU A 68 -20.74 30.16 -24.38
CA GLU A 68 -21.76 30.35 -25.42
C GLU A 68 -21.92 29.22 -26.46
N ASN A 69 -21.26 28.06 -26.30
CA ASN A 69 -21.41 26.92 -27.19
C ASN A 69 -21.40 25.57 -26.46
N TYR A 70 -22.54 25.16 -25.89
CA TYR A 70 -23.18 23.85 -26.08
C TYR A 70 -24.70 23.89 -25.89
N LEU A 71 -25.40 23.05 -26.69
CA LEU A 71 -26.84 23.02 -26.95
C LEU A 71 -27.65 22.23 -25.91
N CYS A 72 -28.80 22.78 -25.51
CA CYS A 72 -29.97 22.14 -24.86
C CYS A 72 -29.86 21.83 -23.34
N LYS A 73 -30.67 22.54 -22.53
CA LYS A 73 -30.89 22.25 -21.11
C LYS A 73 -31.80 21.00 -20.93
N PRO A 74 -31.86 20.41 -19.72
CA PRO A 74 -32.82 19.37 -19.37
C PRO A 74 -34.26 19.61 -19.83
N GLU A 75 -34.72 20.85 -19.66
CA GLU A 75 -36.07 21.30 -20.05
C GLU A 75 -36.25 21.38 -21.58
N ASP A 76 -35.15 21.42 -22.33
CA ASP A 76 -35.12 21.62 -23.78
C ASP A 76 -35.06 20.29 -24.56
N ASN A 77 -34.93 19.12 -23.90
CA ASN A 77 -35.07 17.79 -24.53
C ASN A 77 -36.55 17.46 -24.85
N ILE A 78 -37.22 18.36 -25.58
CA ILE A 78 -38.64 18.28 -25.94
C ILE A 78 -39.01 17.07 -26.81
N TYR A 79 -37.99 16.33 -27.28
CA TYR A 79 -38.08 15.15 -28.13
C TYR A 79 -37.83 13.83 -27.37
N ASN A 80 -37.56 13.88 -26.05
CA ASN A 80 -37.30 12.73 -25.19
C ASN A 80 -36.27 11.75 -25.79
N ILE A 81 -35.14 12.27 -26.27
CA ILE A 81 -34.03 11.43 -26.74
C ILE A 81 -33.35 10.82 -25.52
N ASP A 82 -33.21 9.49 -25.49
CA ASP A 82 -32.61 8.78 -24.37
C ASP A 82 -31.54 7.77 -24.80
N PHE A 83 -30.33 7.92 -24.27
CA PHE A 83 -29.21 7.01 -24.58
C PHE A 83 -29.33 5.73 -23.76
N THR A 84 -29.41 4.59 -24.45
CA THR A 84 -29.70 3.29 -23.84
C THR A 84 -28.49 2.38 -23.78
N ARG A 85 -27.55 2.48 -24.72
CA ARG A 85 -26.31 1.69 -24.71
C ARG A 85 -25.17 2.41 -25.41
N PHE A 86 -23.96 2.23 -24.89
CA PHE A 86 -22.71 2.57 -25.57
C PHE A 86 -21.74 1.40 -25.47
N LYS A 87 -21.10 1.05 -26.58
CA LYS A 87 -20.22 -0.11 -26.68
C LYS A 87 -19.02 0.19 -27.56
N ILE A 88 -17.83 -0.25 -27.14
CA ILE A 88 -16.62 -0.24 -27.95
C ILE A 88 -16.09 -1.66 -28.08
N ARG A 89 -15.79 -2.07 -29.31
CA ARG A 89 -15.19 -3.35 -29.64
C ARG A 89 -13.91 -3.21 -30.43
N ASP A 90 -12.98 -4.12 -30.19
CA ASP A 90 -11.87 -4.37 -31.08
C ASP A 90 -12.41 -5.07 -32.33
N LEU A 91 -12.13 -4.51 -33.51
CA LEU A 91 -12.60 -5.07 -34.77
C LEU A 91 -11.72 -6.20 -35.30
N GLU A 92 -10.45 -6.28 -34.87
CA GLU A 92 -9.56 -7.37 -35.26
C GLU A 92 -9.87 -8.65 -34.48
N THR A 93 -10.15 -8.52 -33.18
CA THR A 93 -10.41 -9.68 -32.30
C THR A 93 -11.88 -9.92 -32.00
N GLY A 94 -12.77 -8.97 -32.29
CA GLY A 94 -14.20 -9.03 -31.95
C GLY A 94 -14.50 -8.83 -30.46
N THR A 95 -13.48 -8.58 -29.64
CA THR A 95 -13.61 -8.47 -28.17
C THR A 95 -14.33 -7.18 -27.80
N VAL A 96 -15.33 -7.27 -26.91
CA VAL A 96 -15.97 -6.10 -26.32
C VAL A 96 -15.06 -5.55 -25.24
N LEU A 97 -14.54 -4.34 -25.46
CA LEU A 97 -13.58 -3.70 -24.58
C LEU A 97 -14.27 -2.85 -23.52
N PHE A 98 -15.45 -2.34 -23.85
CA PHE A 98 -16.23 -1.48 -22.99
C PHE A 98 -17.71 -1.52 -23.38
N GLU A 99 -18.61 -1.67 -22.42
CA GLU A 99 -20.05 -1.62 -22.65
C GLU A 99 -20.74 -1.00 -21.42
N ILE A 100 -21.62 -0.02 -21.67
CA ILE A 100 -22.55 0.52 -20.69
C ILE A 100 -23.94 0.42 -21.31
N ALA A 101 -24.90 -0.14 -20.58
CA ALA A 101 -26.30 -0.20 -20.99
C ALA A 101 -27.21 0.19 -19.82
N LYS A 102 -28.33 0.86 -20.11
CA LYS A 102 -29.42 1.03 -19.13
C LYS A 102 -30.10 -0.34 -18.86
N PRO A 103 -30.54 -0.61 -17.62
CA PRO A 103 -31.31 -1.82 -17.31
C PRO A 103 -32.60 -1.88 -18.14
N SER A 104 -33.00 -3.06 -18.61
CA SER A 104 -34.25 -3.27 -19.34
C SER A 104 -35.45 -3.19 -18.39
N ALA A 105 -36.48 -2.41 -18.74
CA ALA A 105 -37.69 -2.21 -17.94
C ALA A 105 -38.70 -3.40 -17.99
N SER A 106 -38.23 -4.65 -17.96
CA SER A 106 -39.09 -5.83 -18.09
C SER A 106 -38.86 -6.91 -17.01
N GLU A 107 -38.43 -6.54 -15.81
CA GLU A 107 -38.32 -7.45 -14.66
C GLU A 107 -38.87 -6.83 -13.35
N HIS A 108 -39.96 -6.05 -13.43
CA HIS A 108 -40.76 -5.70 -12.25
C HIS A 108 -42.23 -5.58 -12.65
N ASP A 109 -42.92 -6.71 -12.67
CA ASP A 109 -44.36 -6.77 -12.50
C ASP A 109 -44.64 -7.34 -11.09
N GLU A 110 -45.54 -6.67 -10.38
CA GLU A 110 -46.27 -7.06 -9.17
C GLU A 110 -45.51 -7.06 -7.83
N GLU A 111 -45.40 -5.88 -7.20
CA GLU A 111 -46.05 -5.54 -5.91
C GLU A 111 -45.52 -4.17 -5.40
N ASP A 112 -46.43 -3.38 -4.82
CA ASP A 112 -46.26 -2.08 -4.12
C ASP A 112 -46.26 -0.77 -4.96
N GLU A 113 -47.47 -0.25 -5.16
CA GLU A 113 -47.73 1.20 -5.30
C GLU A 113 -47.53 1.88 -3.93
N GLU A 114 -46.44 2.61 -3.73
CA GLU A 114 -46.36 3.93 -3.06
C GLU A 114 -44.89 4.39 -2.90
N ASP A 115 -44.68 5.70 -3.04
CA ASP A 115 -43.41 6.43 -2.91
C ASP A 115 -42.35 6.28 -4.03
N SER A 116 -42.65 6.95 -5.16
CA SER A 116 -41.64 7.39 -6.11
C SER A 116 -41.07 8.75 -5.68
N SER A 117 -39.87 8.77 -5.08
CA SER A 117 -38.99 9.94 -5.18
C SER A 117 -37.53 9.56 -5.01
N GLU A 118 -36.68 10.14 -5.86
CA GLU A 118 -35.22 10.00 -5.95
C GLU A 118 -34.65 8.81 -6.76
N LEU A 119 -35.12 8.68 -8.01
CA LEU A 119 -34.20 8.29 -9.09
C LEU A 119 -33.59 9.57 -9.68
N ASP A 120 -32.26 9.68 -9.60
CA ASP A 120 -31.48 10.82 -10.08
C ASP A 120 -31.69 11.05 -11.61
N ALA A 121 -32.57 11.99 -11.94
CA ALA A 121 -32.91 12.37 -13.32
C ALA A 121 -31.78 13.07 -14.10
N SER A 122 -30.55 13.11 -13.55
CA SER A 122 -29.37 13.67 -14.19
C SER A 122 -28.46 12.64 -14.89
N ALA A 123 -28.72 11.34 -14.74
CA ALA A 123 -27.84 10.27 -15.23
C ALA A 123 -27.72 10.13 -16.77
N GLY A 124 -28.44 10.95 -17.55
CA GLY A 124 -28.50 10.84 -19.00
C GLY A 124 -27.86 11.98 -19.80
N ARG A 125 -26.94 12.78 -19.24
CA ARG A 125 -26.53 14.02 -19.93
C ARG A 125 -25.06 14.20 -20.29
N PHE A 126 -24.13 13.47 -19.66
CA PHE A 126 -22.73 13.36 -20.13
C PHE A 126 -22.13 12.04 -19.62
N VAL A 127 -21.60 11.20 -20.52
CA VAL A 127 -20.81 10.03 -20.12
C VAL A 127 -19.33 10.37 -20.28
N ARG A 128 -18.62 10.59 -19.16
CA ARG A 128 -17.16 10.69 -19.13
C ARG A 128 -16.59 9.31 -18.82
N TYR A 129 -15.87 8.73 -19.76
CA TYR A 129 -15.18 7.45 -19.58
C TYR A 129 -13.67 7.64 -19.44
N GLN A 130 -13.03 6.75 -18.67
CA GLN A 130 -11.58 6.68 -18.48
C GLN A 130 -11.08 5.38 -19.10
N PHE A 131 -10.27 5.49 -20.15
CA PHE A 131 -9.68 4.34 -20.82
C PHE A 131 -8.48 3.78 -20.05
N THR A 132 -8.28 2.46 -20.13
CA THR A 132 -7.04 1.82 -19.64
C THR A 132 -5.89 2.06 -20.64
N PRO A 133 -4.62 1.98 -20.23
CA PRO A 133 -3.49 2.12 -21.14
C PRO A 133 -3.45 1.10 -22.29
N ALA A 134 -4.18 -0.02 -22.18
CA ALA A 134 -4.33 -1.04 -23.22
C ALA A 134 -5.13 -0.52 -24.43
N PHE A 135 -6.08 0.39 -24.20
CA PHE A 135 -6.92 1.01 -25.22
C PHE A 135 -6.12 1.84 -26.25
N LEU A 136 -4.99 2.40 -25.83
CA LEU A 136 -4.12 3.24 -26.65
C LEU A 136 -3.25 2.45 -27.65
N ARG A 137 -3.31 1.12 -27.63
CA ARG A 137 -2.53 0.24 -28.52
C ARG A 137 -3.32 -0.27 -29.72
N LEU A 138 -4.62 0.01 -29.77
CA LEU A 138 -5.53 -0.49 -30.79
C LEU A 138 -5.47 0.39 -32.03
N ARG A 139 -5.38 -0.24 -33.21
CA ARG A 139 -5.32 0.46 -34.50
C ARG A 139 -6.70 0.88 -34.98
N THR A 140 -7.69 -0.01 -34.83
CA THR A 140 -9.04 0.19 -35.36
C THR A 140 -10.07 -0.27 -34.34
N VAL A 141 -11.01 0.60 -33.99
CA VAL A 141 -12.09 0.29 -33.02
C VAL A 141 -13.46 0.54 -33.65
N GLY A 142 -14.44 -0.27 -33.27
CA GLY A 142 -15.85 -0.05 -33.59
C GLY A 142 -16.58 0.50 -32.37
N ALA A 143 -17.18 1.68 -32.51
CA ALA A 143 -18.04 2.26 -31.48
C ALA A 143 -19.50 2.17 -31.89
N THR A 144 -20.35 1.76 -30.95
CA THR A 144 -21.79 1.63 -31.12
C THR A 144 -22.49 2.47 -30.06
N VAL A 145 -23.36 3.38 -30.50
CA VAL A 145 -24.24 4.18 -29.65
C VAL A 145 -25.68 3.77 -29.97
N GLU A 146 -26.45 3.42 -28.95
CA GLU A 146 -27.88 3.15 -29.06
C GLU A 146 -28.68 4.18 -28.25
N PHE A 147 -29.73 4.72 -28.87
CA PHE A 147 -30.63 5.68 -28.24
C PHE A 147 -32.07 5.49 -28.71
N THR A 148 -33.02 5.88 -27.88
CA THR A 148 -34.45 5.94 -28.23
C THR A 148 -34.87 7.38 -28.47
N VAL A 149 -35.90 7.54 -29.30
CA VAL A 149 -36.53 8.84 -29.57
C VAL A 149 -37.97 8.77 -29.09
N GLY A 150 -38.43 9.84 -28.44
CA GLY A 150 -39.81 9.94 -27.98
C GLY A 150 -40.84 10.04 -29.10
N GLU A 151 -42.06 10.39 -28.74
CA GLU A 151 -43.22 10.36 -29.63
C GLU A 151 -43.24 11.48 -30.69
N LYS A 152 -42.31 12.45 -30.61
CA LYS A 152 -42.21 13.56 -31.56
C LYS A 152 -41.12 13.27 -32.61
N PRO A 153 -41.38 13.53 -33.89
CA PRO A 153 -40.36 13.39 -34.94
C PRO A 153 -39.24 14.39 -34.74
N VAL A 154 -37.99 13.93 -34.90
CA VAL A 154 -36.79 14.77 -34.84
C VAL A 154 -36.24 14.91 -36.24
N SER A 155 -36.10 16.15 -36.71
CA SER A 155 -35.41 16.48 -37.96
C SER A 155 -34.13 17.23 -37.63
N ASN A 156 -33.05 16.92 -38.34
CA ASN A 156 -31.72 17.52 -38.12
C ASN A 156 -31.17 17.30 -36.70
N PHE A 157 -31.14 16.05 -36.24
CA PHE A 157 -30.52 15.69 -34.97
C PHE A 157 -29.01 15.62 -35.13
N ARG A 158 -28.25 16.35 -34.31
CA ARG A 158 -26.78 16.36 -34.34
C ARG A 158 -26.21 15.75 -33.07
N MET A 159 -25.34 14.75 -33.22
CA MET A 159 -24.66 14.08 -32.11
C MET A 159 -23.16 14.35 -32.17
N ILE A 160 -22.59 14.86 -31.09
CA ILE A 160 -21.16 15.14 -31.00
C ILE A 160 -20.52 14.24 -29.94
N GLU A 161 -19.56 13.43 -30.35
CA GLU A 161 -18.79 12.52 -29.48
C GLU A 161 -17.34 12.98 -29.41
N ARG A 162 -16.80 13.15 -28.20
CA ARG A 162 -15.43 13.64 -27.99
C ARG A 162 -14.63 12.72 -27.10
N HIS A 163 -13.46 12.31 -27.57
CA HIS A 163 -12.52 11.47 -26.83
C HIS A 163 -11.33 12.29 -26.37
N TYR A 164 -10.97 12.16 -25.09
CA TYR A 164 -9.87 12.89 -24.48
C TYR A 164 -8.83 11.93 -23.90
N PHE A 165 -7.58 12.37 -23.88
CA PHE A 165 -6.52 11.80 -23.06
C PHE A 165 -5.99 12.89 -22.12
N ARG A 166 -6.22 12.72 -20.81
CA ARG A 166 -6.04 13.76 -19.79
C ARG A 166 -6.81 15.04 -20.17
N ASP A 167 -6.10 16.08 -20.56
CA ASP A 167 -6.55 17.42 -20.94
C ASP A 167 -6.54 17.66 -22.46
N ARG A 168 -6.07 16.69 -23.27
CA ARG A 168 -5.97 16.81 -24.73
C ARG A 168 -7.10 16.08 -25.44
N LEU A 169 -7.82 16.78 -26.31
CA LEU A 169 -8.81 16.18 -27.22
C LEU A 169 -8.07 15.31 -28.25
N LEU A 170 -8.36 14.01 -28.27
CA LEU A 170 -7.79 13.06 -29.21
C LEU A 170 -8.60 13.02 -30.52
N LYS A 171 -9.93 12.99 -30.41
CA LYS A 171 -10.82 12.90 -31.56
C LYS A 171 -12.19 13.49 -31.23
N ASN A 172 -12.82 14.08 -32.24
CA ASN A 172 -14.18 14.58 -32.20
C ASN A 172 -14.93 13.96 -33.38
N PHE A 173 -16.10 13.41 -33.12
CA PHE A 173 -17.05 12.94 -34.12
C PHE A 173 -18.29 13.79 -34.06
N ASP A 174 -18.83 14.08 -35.22
CA ASP A 174 -19.95 14.97 -35.39
C ASP A 174 -20.88 14.33 -36.41
N PHE A 175 -22.03 13.90 -35.95
CA PHE A 175 -22.99 13.13 -36.73
C PHE A 175 -24.25 13.96 -36.92
N ASP A 176 -24.56 14.29 -38.16
CA ASP A 176 -25.84 14.89 -38.54
C ASP A 176 -26.79 13.81 -39.04
N PHE A 177 -27.90 13.63 -38.33
CA PHE A 177 -28.99 12.74 -38.67
C PHE A 177 -30.14 13.56 -39.26
N GLY A 178 -30.47 13.30 -40.53
CA GLY A 178 -31.51 14.05 -41.24
C GLY A 178 -32.90 13.89 -40.62
N PHE A 179 -33.28 12.66 -40.22
CA PHE A 179 -34.59 12.35 -39.65
C PHE A 179 -34.52 11.14 -38.71
N CYS A 180 -35.07 11.27 -37.49
CA CYS A 180 -35.25 10.15 -36.57
C CYS A 180 -36.75 9.81 -36.44
N ILE A 181 -37.06 8.53 -36.58
CA ILE A 181 -38.43 8.02 -36.52
C ILE A 181 -38.96 8.14 -35.08
N PRO A 182 -40.18 8.67 -34.85
CA PRO A 182 -40.80 8.70 -33.52
C PRO A 182 -40.89 7.31 -32.91
N SER A 183 -40.74 7.20 -31.59
CA SER A 183 -40.89 5.95 -30.82
C SER A 183 -40.00 4.80 -31.34
N SER A 184 -38.82 5.13 -31.87
CA SER A 184 -37.88 4.15 -32.42
C SER A 184 -36.62 4.02 -31.58
N ARG A 185 -36.01 2.83 -31.63
CA ARG A 185 -34.65 2.59 -31.15
C ARG A 185 -33.70 2.72 -32.33
N ASN A 186 -32.71 3.58 -32.19
CA ASN A 186 -31.72 3.86 -33.20
C ASN A 186 -30.36 3.35 -32.74
N THR A 187 -29.61 2.76 -33.65
CA THR A 187 -28.24 2.31 -33.42
C THR A 187 -27.34 3.00 -34.42
N CYS A 188 -26.33 3.70 -33.93
CA CYS A 188 -25.28 4.27 -34.74
C CYS A 188 -23.99 3.48 -34.48
N GLU A 189 -23.44 2.87 -35.52
CA GLU A 189 -22.13 2.22 -35.48
C GLU A 189 -21.17 2.99 -36.37
N HIS A 190 -19.99 3.30 -35.85
CA HIS A 190 -18.93 3.93 -36.63
C HIS A 190 -17.58 3.32 -36.29
N ILE A 191 -16.73 3.25 -37.32
CA ILE A 191 -15.40 2.67 -37.26
C ILE A 191 -14.40 3.81 -37.40
N TYR A 192 -13.38 3.84 -36.54
CA TYR A 192 -12.32 4.82 -36.66
C TYR A 192 -10.98 4.30 -36.16
N GLU A 193 -9.93 4.96 -36.66
CA GLU A 193 -8.55 4.73 -36.26
C GLU A 193 -8.13 5.79 -35.24
N PHE A 194 -7.49 5.36 -34.15
CA PHE A 194 -6.87 6.31 -33.22
C PHE A 194 -5.62 6.90 -33.88
N PRO A 195 -5.42 8.24 -33.83
CA PRO A 195 -4.16 8.82 -34.28
C PRO A 195 -3.01 8.25 -33.43
N GLN A 196 -1.94 7.79 -34.08
CA GLN A 196 -0.73 7.35 -33.39
C GLN A 196 -0.26 8.50 -32.48
N LEU A 197 -0.22 8.25 -31.17
CA LEU A 197 0.40 9.18 -30.25
C LEU A 197 1.87 9.34 -30.70
N SER A 198 2.31 10.58 -30.91
CA SER A 198 3.69 10.85 -31.32
C SER A 198 4.67 10.16 -30.37
N GLU A 199 5.85 9.74 -30.87
CA GLU A 199 6.90 9.15 -30.02
C GLU A 199 7.20 10.04 -28.80
N ASP A 200 7.10 11.36 -28.94
CA ASP A 200 7.23 12.34 -27.86
C ASP A 200 6.19 12.17 -26.74
N LEU A 201 4.93 11.83 -27.04
CA LEU A 201 3.91 11.60 -26.02
C LEU A 201 4.12 10.26 -25.32
N THR A 202 4.59 9.26 -26.07
CA THR A 202 5.03 7.96 -25.55
C THR A 202 6.28 8.09 -24.67
N LEU A 203 7.18 9.02 -25.00
CA LEU A 203 8.32 9.45 -24.19
C LEU A 203 7.89 10.29 -22.98
N SER A 204 6.82 11.09 -23.05
CA SER A 204 6.28 11.80 -21.88
C SER A 204 5.53 10.88 -20.90
N LEU A 205 4.98 9.76 -21.40
CA LEU A 205 4.50 8.64 -20.59
C LEU A 205 5.67 7.91 -19.92
N ARG A 206 6.85 7.92 -20.56
CA ARG A 206 8.14 7.75 -19.89
C ARG A 206 8.60 9.06 -19.23
N CYS A 207 7.71 9.69 -18.45
CA CYS A 207 8.21 10.44 -17.30
C CYS A 207 9.24 9.52 -16.66
N ARG A 208 10.49 9.98 -16.49
CA ARG A 208 11.58 9.19 -15.93
C ARG A 208 11.18 8.78 -14.51
N ARG A 209 10.31 7.77 -14.39
CA ARG A 209 10.25 6.84 -13.27
C ARG A 209 11.70 6.44 -13.15
N LEU A 210 12.35 6.80 -12.06
CA LEU A 210 13.61 6.17 -11.67
C LEU A 210 13.30 4.68 -11.68
N HIS A 211 13.66 4.01 -12.78
CA HIS A 211 13.27 2.64 -12.98
C HIS A 211 14.10 1.84 -11.98
N THR A 212 13.47 1.39 -10.90
CA THR A 212 13.95 0.21 -10.20
C THR A 212 13.79 -0.97 -11.18
N VAL A 213 14.82 -1.25 -11.98
CA VAL A 213 14.91 -2.43 -12.86
C VAL A 213 15.79 -3.47 -12.18
N TYR A 214 15.27 -4.12 -11.14
CA TYR A 214 15.72 -5.49 -10.92
C TYR A 214 14.70 -6.39 -11.61
N GLN A 215 15.20 -7.30 -12.45
CA GLN A 215 14.36 -8.31 -13.06
C GLN A 215 14.19 -9.44 -12.04
N SER A 216 13.04 -9.46 -11.37
CA SER A 216 12.64 -10.61 -10.55
C SER A 216 12.45 -11.85 -11.44
N ALA A 217 12.55 -13.05 -10.85
CA ALA A 217 12.14 -14.32 -11.46
C ALA A 217 10.61 -14.45 -11.68
N GLU A 218 9.92 -13.32 -11.93
CA GLU A 218 8.46 -13.15 -12.05
C GLU A 218 7.72 -13.17 -10.70
N LEU A 219 7.16 -12.02 -10.32
CA LEU A 219 6.24 -11.91 -9.17
C LEU A 219 4.82 -12.25 -9.64
N PRO A 220 3.97 -12.88 -8.81
CA PRO A 220 2.56 -12.99 -9.11
C PRO A 220 1.93 -11.62 -9.39
N GLU A 221 0.91 -11.58 -10.25
CA GLU A 221 0.25 -10.33 -10.69
C GLU A 221 -0.25 -9.49 -9.50
N THR A 222 -0.80 -10.15 -8.47
CA THR A 222 -1.25 -9.51 -7.22
C THR A 222 -0.13 -8.77 -6.50
N HIS A 223 1.06 -9.38 -6.36
CA HIS A 223 2.23 -8.76 -5.76
C HIS A 223 2.79 -7.63 -6.62
N GLN A 224 2.74 -7.76 -7.95
CA GLN A 224 3.15 -6.68 -8.85
C GLN A 224 2.23 -5.46 -8.73
N MET A 225 0.91 -5.68 -8.76
CA MET A 225 -0.09 -4.61 -8.63
C MET A 225 -0.01 -3.92 -7.26
N LEU A 226 0.24 -4.68 -6.19
CA LEU A 226 0.52 -4.14 -4.87
C LEU A 226 1.76 -3.25 -4.89
N ARG A 227 2.88 -3.75 -5.45
CA ARG A 227 4.13 -2.97 -5.55
C ARG A 227 3.90 -1.64 -6.26
N GLU A 228 3.20 -1.65 -7.39
CA GLU A 228 2.88 -0.43 -8.14
C GLU A 228 2.01 0.54 -7.34
N THR A 229 0.98 0.02 -6.66
CA THR A 229 0.07 0.82 -5.83
C THR A 229 0.82 1.50 -4.68
N VAL A 230 1.66 0.74 -3.97
CA VAL A 230 2.41 1.25 -2.82
C VAL A 230 3.52 2.20 -3.28
N ARG A 231 4.15 1.93 -4.43
CA ARG A 231 5.14 2.82 -5.04
C ARG A 231 4.53 4.18 -5.39
N ASP A 232 3.39 4.17 -6.08
CA ASP A 232 2.65 5.37 -6.45
C ASP A 232 2.23 6.16 -5.20
N PHE A 233 1.81 5.46 -4.13
CA PHE A 233 1.51 6.08 -2.85
C PHE A 233 2.77 6.71 -2.21
N ALA A 234 3.88 6.00 -2.17
CA ALA A 234 5.13 6.50 -1.60
C ALA A 234 5.63 7.76 -2.33
N GLU A 235 5.55 7.78 -3.67
CA GLU A 235 5.95 8.94 -4.49
C GLU A 235 5.05 10.16 -4.29
N LYS A 236 3.74 9.96 -4.14
CA LYS A 236 2.76 11.06 -4.02
C LYS A 236 2.59 11.57 -2.59
N GLU A 237 2.64 10.68 -1.60
CA GLU A 237 2.19 10.96 -0.23
C GLU A 237 3.33 10.94 0.80
N LEU A 238 4.45 10.27 0.52
CA LEU A 238 5.55 10.13 1.48
C LEU A 238 6.80 10.94 1.10
N MET A 239 7.32 10.75 -0.12
CA MET A 239 8.56 11.39 -0.57
C MET A 239 8.55 12.92 -0.43
N PRO A 240 7.48 13.65 -0.80
CA PRO A 240 7.45 15.10 -0.69
C PRO A 240 7.52 15.61 0.76
N LEU A 241 7.09 14.80 1.73
CA LEU A 241 7.02 15.19 3.14
C LEU A 241 8.19 14.67 3.97
N ALA A 242 8.91 13.66 3.47
CA ALA A 242 9.87 12.91 4.26
C ALA A 242 11.02 13.79 4.84
N ALA A 243 11.43 14.85 4.14
CA ALA A 243 12.45 15.78 4.64
C ALA A 243 11.92 16.65 5.80
N GLN A 244 10.68 17.14 5.67
CA GLN A 244 10.02 17.92 6.71
C GLN A 244 9.77 17.07 7.97
N LEU A 245 9.25 15.84 7.79
CA LEU A 245 8.98 14.92 8.90
C LEU A 245 10.26 14.59 9.69
N ASP A 246 11.38 14.35 9.00
CA ASP A 246 12.68 14.12 9.64
C ASP A 246 13.15 15.35 10.42
N LYS A 247 13.10 16.55 9.83
CA LYS A 247 13.53 17.79 10.48
C LYS A 247 12.68 18.15 11.70
N GLU A 248 11.38 17.94 11.63
CA GLU A 248 10.42 18.28 12.69
C GLU A 248 10.25 17.16 13.74
N HIS A 249 10.83 15.98 13.52
CA HIS A 249 10.63 14.77 14.34
C HIS A 249 9.14 14.44 14.48
N ARG A 250 8.36 14.70 13.42
CA ARG A 250 6.90 14.69 13.45
C ARG A 250 6.35 13.37 12.91
N PHE A 251 5.45 12.77 13.66
CA PHE A 251 4.76 11.55 13.25
C PHE A 251 3.78 11.83 12.08
N PRO A 252 3.80 11.02 11.01
CA PRO A 252 2.97 11.24 9.82
C PRO A 252 1.56 10.67 9.97
N ALA A 253 0.77 11.20 10.91
CA ALA A 253 -0.55 10.67 11.28
C ALA A 253 -1.52 10.55 10.10
N GLU A 254 -1.56 11.54 9.22
CA GLU A 254 -2.44 11.54 8.05
C GLU A 254 -2.07 10.42 7.07
N GLN A 255 -0.78 10.23 6.81
CA GLN A 255 -0.27 9.20 5.91
C GLN A 255 -0.51 7.81 6.52
N VAL A 256 -0.36 7.65 7.84
CA VAL A 256 -0.68 6.40 8.55
C VAL A 256 -2.15 6.04 8.40
N LYS A 257 -3.06 7.01 8.55
CA LYS A 257 -4.50 6.79 8.32
C LYS A 257 -4.81 6.42 6.87
N LYS A 258 -4.18 7.08 5.89
CA LYS A 258 -4.32 6.74 4.47
C LYS A 258 -3.83 5.31 4.18
N MET A 259 -2.67 4.92 4.73
CA MET A 259 -2.13 3.56 4.59
C MET A 259 -3.03 2.50 5.21
N GLY A 260 -3.65 2.79 6.36
CA GLY A 260 -4.65 1.91 6.95
C GLY A 260 -5.89 1.72 6.07
N SER A 261 -6.33 2.78 5.39
CA SER A 261 -7.43 2.70 4.40
C SER A 261 -7.07 1.87 3.15
N LEU A 262 -5.77 1.74 2.85
CA LEU A 262 -5.24 0.88 1.79
C LEU A 262 -4.96 -0.57 2.27
N GLY A 263 -5.22 -0.89 3.55
CA GLY A 263 -4.94 -2.20 4.14
C GLY A 263 -3.47 -2.47 4.49
N LEU A 264 -2.58 -1.47 4.37
CA LEU A 264 -1.14 -1.64 4.55
C LEU A 264 -0.72 -1.80 6.01
N LEU A 265 -1.61 -1.56 6.98
CA LEU A 265 -1.31 -1.72 8.41
C LEU A 265 -1.64 -3.10 8.96
N ALA A 266 -2.27 -3.98 8.17
CA ALA A 266 -2.68 -5.32 8.59
C ALA A 266 -2.71 -6.30 7.39
N MET A 267 -1.58 -6.45 6.71
CA MET A 267 -1.48 -7.16 5.44
C MET A 267 -1.68 -8.68 5.60
N ASP A 268 -0.93 -9.31 6.51
CA ASP A 268 -1.02 -10.77 6.81
C ASP A 268 -2.23 -11.14 7.69
N VAL A 269 -3.02 -10.15 8.11
CA VAL A 269 -4.19 -10.39 8.95
C VAL A 269 -5.36 -10.88 8.08
N PRO A 270 -6.04 -11.98 8.45
CA PRO A 270 -7.22 -12.46 7.73
C PRO A 270 -8.37 -11.43 7.68
N GLU A 271 -9.15 -11.46 6.60
CA GLU A 271 -10.31 -10.57 6.41
C GLU A 271 -11.34 -10.66 7.55
N LYS A 272 -11.52 -11.84 8.18
CA LYS A 272 -12.40 -12.01 9.35
C LYS A 272 -12.05 -11.12 10.54
N TYR A 273 -10.82 -10.63 10.60
CA TYR A 273 -10.36 -9.65 11.60
C TYR A 273 -10.08 -8.28 10.98
N LYS A 274 -10.69 -7.98 9.84
CA LYS A 274 -10.57 -6.72 9.08
C LYS A 274 -9.16 -6.43 8.55
N GLY A 275 -8.34 -7.46 8.32
CA GLY A 275 -7.07 -7.33 7.62
C GLY A 275 -7.21 -7.48 6.10
N ALA A 276 -6.10 -7.37 5.38
CA ALA A 276 -6.07 -7.46 3.92
C ALA A 276 -6.00 -8.89 3.37
N GLY A 277 -5.76 -9.90 4.22
CA GLY A 277 -5.68 -11.31 3.79
C GLY A 277 -4.56 -11.61 2.80
N LEU A 278 -3.49 -10.82 2.81
CA LEU A 278 -2.30 -11.00 1.99
C LEU A 278 -1.27 -11.88 2.73
N ASP A 279 -0.04 -11.95 2.20
CA ASP A 279 1.04 -12.79 2.70
C ASP A 279 2.28 -11.97 3.12
N TYR A 280 3.30 -12.63 3.67
CA TYR A 280 4.53 -11.96 4.11
C TYR A 280 5.37 -11.44 2.94
N LEU A 281 5.27 -12.04 1.75
CA LEU A 281 5.93 -11.50 0.56
C LEU A 281 5.32 -10.15 0.16
N ALA A 282 4.00 -10.03 0.15
CA ALA A 282 3.27 -8.78 -0.07
C ALA A 282 3.62 -7.73 0.99
N TYR A 283 3.64 -8.13 2.26
CA TYR A 283 4.10 -7.28 3.37
C TYR A 283 5.53 -6.76 3.15
N SER A 284 6.45 -7.64 2.77
CA SER A 284 7.85 -7.28 2.50
C SER A 284 7.97 -6.25 1.37
N ILE A 285 7.27 -6.48 0.26
CA ILE A 285 7.24 -5.58 -0.89
C ILE A 285 6.68 -4.21 -0.50
N ALA A 286 5.58 -4.18 0.25
CA ALA A 286 4.96 -2.94 0.68
C ALA A 286 5.86 -2.15 1.63
N VAL A 287 6.47 -2.79 2.63
CA VAL A 287 7.40 -2.12 3.55
C VAL A 287 8.63 -1.59 2.81
N GLU A 288 9.15 -2.32 1.82
CA GLU A 288 10.25 -1.87 0.97
C GLU A 288 9.89 -0.58 0.22
N GLU A 289 8.76 -0.55 -0.49
CA GLU A 289 8.32 0.63 -1.26
C GLU A 289 7.96 1.82 -0.35
N ILE A 290 7.35 1.59 0.80
CA ILE A 290 7.07 2.64 1.80
C ILE A 290 8.38 3.24 2.32
N SER A 291 9.37 2.38 2.64
CA SER A 291 10.66 2.80 3.20
C SER A 291 11.53 3.52 2.19
N ARG A 292 11.36 3.23 0.88
CA ARG A 292 11.93 4.02 -0.22
C ARG A 292 11.42 5.47 -0.19
N GLY A 293 10.15 5.67 0.18
CA GLY A 293 9.58 7.00 0.38
C GLY A 293 10.00 7.67 1.69
N CYS A 294 9.83 6.97 2.82
CA CYS A 294 10.18 7.44 4.15
C CYS A 294 10.45 6.26 5.11
N ALA A 295 11.70 6.11 5.55
CA ALA A 295 12.11 5.02 6.44
C ALA A 295 11.36 5.02 7.78
N SER A 296 11.06 6.20 8.34
CA SER A 296 10.29 6.32 9.58
C SER A 296 8.88 5.74 9.42
N THR A 297 8.21 6.06 8.30
CA THR A 297 6.90 5.51 7.97
C THR A 297 6.97 3.99 7.78
N GLY A 298 8.03 3.50 7.13
CA GLY A 298 8.30 2.07 6.97
C GLY A 298 8.34 1.32 8.29
N VAL A 299 9.09 1.81 9.29
CA VAL A 299 9.15 1.15 10.61
C VAL A 299 7.82 1.24 11.36
N ILE A 300 7.07 2.35 11.27
CA ILE A 300 5.74 2.48 11.90
C ILE A 300 4.80 1.37 11.40
N VAL A 301 4.77 1.17 10.08
CA VAL A 301 3.98 0.12 9.41
C VAL A 301 4.49 -1.28 9.79
N SER A 302 5.81 -1.46 9.81
CA SER A 302 6.44 -2.74 10.16
C SER A 302 6.09 -3.17 11.58
N VAL A 303 6.20 -2.27 12.56
CA VAL A 303 5.88 -2.54 13.98
C VAL A 303 4.43 -2.95 14.15
N ASN A 304 3.48 -2.25 13.49
CA ASN A 304 2.07 -2.60 13.61
C ASN A 304 1.78 -4.00 13.04
N ASN A 305 2.25 -4.28 11.82
CA ASN A 305 2.01 -5.56 11.14
C ASN A 305 2.70 -6.73 11.87
N SER A 306 4.01 -6.64 12.11
CA SER A 306 4.82 -7.79 12.54
C SER A 306 4.91 -7.92 14.05
N LEU A 307 5.16 -6.82 14.78
CA LEU A 307 5.45 -6.86 16.20
C LEU A 307 4.21 -6.76 17.08
N TYR A 308 3.17 -6.05 16.63
CA TYR A 308 1.92 -5.95 17.37
C TYR A 308 0.89 -6.99 16.91
N LEU A 309 0.44 -6.92 15.65
CA LEU A 309 -0.61 -7.81 15.15
C LEU A 309 -0.13 -9.26 15.03
N GLY A 310 1.11 -9.49 14.59
CA GLY A 310 1.70 -10.82 14.44
C GLY A 310 1.58 -11.75 15.68
N PRO A 311 2.08 -11.37 16.87
CA PRO A 311 1.93 -12.20 18.07
C PRO A 311 0.47 -12.40 18.49
N ILE A 312 -0.39 -11.40 18.34
CA ILE A 312 -1.82 -11.51 18.71
C ILE A 312 -2.52 -12.49 17.76
N LEU A 313 -2.25 -12.41 16.46
CA LEU A 313 -2.80 -13.31 15.46
C LEU A 313 -2.37 -14.76 15.73
N LYS A 314 -1.11 -14.97 16.11
CA LYS A 314 -0.54 -16.31 16.30
C LYS A 314 -0.91 -16.95 17.64
N PHE A 315 -0.96 -16.17 18.72
CA PHE A 315 -1.07 -16.69 20.09
C PHE A 315 -2.31 -16.23 20.85
N GLY A 316 -3.08 -15.29 20.29
CA GLY A 316 -4.28 -14.78 20.92
C GLY A 316 -5.45 -15.76 20.86
N SER A 317 -6.29 -15.72 21.90
CA SER A 317 -7.62 -16.34 21.84
C SER A 317 -8.49 -15.65 20.78
N GLU A 318 -9.61 -16.25 20.40
CA GLU A 318 -10.52 -15.63 19.42
C GLU A 318 -11.07 -14.28 19.93
N GLU A 319 -11.40 -14.19 21.22
CA GLU A 319 -11.83 -12.95 21.86
C GLU A 319 -10.73 -11.89 21.81
N GLN A 320 -9.48 -12.29 22.06
CA GLN A 320 -8.34 -11.37 21.97
C GLN A 320 -8.11 -10.90 20.53
N LYS A 321 -8.21 -11.78 19.53
CA LYS A 321 -8.06 -11.39 18.12
C LYS A 321 -9.13 -10.36 17.72
N HIS A 322 -10.39 -10.57 18.08
CA HIS A 322 -11.45 -9.59 17.81
C HIS A 322 -11.21 -8.25 18.52
N LYS A 323 -10.79 -8.28 19.80
CA LYS A 323 -10.59 -7.06 20.60
C LYS A 323 -9.34 -6.27 20.22
N TRP A 324 -8.24 -6.95 19.88
CA TRP A 324 -6.91 -6.34 19.78
C TRP A 324 -6.33 -6.30 18.37
N ILE A 325 -6.92 -6.99 17.38
CA ILE A 325 -6.53 -6.88 15.97
C ILE A 325 -7.44 -5.92 15.22
N ALA A 326 -8.75 -6.17 15.21
CA ALA A 326 -9.69 -5.45 14.33
C ALA A 326 -9.68 -3.91 14.49
N PRO A 327 -9.48 -3.33 15.69
CA PRO A 327 -9.37 -1.87 15.82
C PRO A 327 -8.05 -1.27 15.31
N PHE A 328 -7.05 -2.11 15.00
CA PHE A 328 -5.68 -1.71 14.67
C PHE A 328 -5.34 -1.95 13.19
N THR A 329 -6.34 -2.22 12.35
CA THR A 329 -6.16 -2.47 10.91
C THR A 329 -6.42 -1.23 10.05
N SER A 330 -7.29 -0.31 10.50
CA SER A 330 -7.74 0.87 9.74
C SER A 330 -6.78 2.07 9.80
N GLY A 331 -5.79 2.04 10.68
CA GLY A 331 -4.89 3.18 10.96
C GLY A 331 -5.43 4.22 11.93
N GLU A 332 -6.62 4.01 12.51
CA GLU A 332 -7.12 4.82 13.63
C GLU A 332 -6.34 4.57 14.92
N LYS A 333 -5.89 3.33 15.10
CA LYS A 333 -5.04 2.90 16.21
C LYS A 333 -3.88 2.12 15.64
N ILE A 334 -2.71 2.31 16.24
CA ILE A 334 -1.53 1.48 15.99
C ILE A 334 -1.02 0.91 17.30
N GLY A 335 -0.29 -0.20 17.22
CA GLY A 335 0.33 -0.83 18.37
C GLY A 335 1.83 -0.61 18.44
N CYS A 336 2.39 -0.99 19.59
CA CYS A 336 3.83 -1.09 19.82
C CYS A 336 4.20 -2.40 20.53
N PHE A 337 5.50 -2.65 20.67
CA PHE A 337 6.05 -3.89 21.21
C PHE A 337 7.15 -3.58 22.23
N ALA A 338 6.95 -4.06 23.46
CA ALA A 338 7.73 -3.64 24.62
C ALA A 338 8.48 -4.81 25.26
N LEU A 339 9.68 -5.08 24.74
CA LEU A 339 10.57 -6.15 25.20
C LEU A 339 11.82 -5.62 25.91
N SER A 340 12.56 -4.72 25.28
CA SER A 340 13.83 -4.18 25.81
C SER A 340 13.63 -3.34 27.06
N GLU A 341 14.66 -3.28 27.90
CA GLU A 341 14.71 -2.47 29.11
C GLU A 341 16.06 -1.73 29.18
N PRO A 342 16.21 -0.71 30.05
CA PRO A 342 17.47 0.03 30.14
C PRO A 342 18.69 -0.85 30.41
N GLY A 343 18.52 -1.92 31.19
CA GLY A 343 19.59 -2.87 31.53
C GLY A 343 19.80 -4.00 30.52
N ASN A 344 18.89 -4.21 29.57
CA ASN A 344 18.95 -5.36 28.67
C ASN A 344 18.24 -5.11 27.31
N GLY A 345 19.01 -5.19 26.24
CA GLY A 345 18.52 -5.21 24.85
C GLY A 345 18.78 -6.57 24.20
N SER A 346 20.06 -6.86 23.89
CA SER A 346 20.47 -8.14 23.31
C SER A 346 20.18 -9.35 24.20
N ASP A 347 20.33 -9.21 25.52
CA ASP A 347 19.93 -10.22 26.50
C ASP A 347 18.44 -10.09 26.88
N ALA A 348 17.57 -10.36 25.91
CA ALA A 348 16.11 -10.24 26.09
C ALA A 348 15.54 -11.17 27.19
N GLY A 349 16.31 -12.17 27.65
CA GLY A 349 15.92 -13.10 28.70
C GLY A 349 16.09 -12.57 30.12
N ALA A 350 16.78 -11.44 30.29
CA ALA A 350 17.09 -10.82 31.58
C ALA A 350 16.08 -9.74 32.02
N ALA A 351 14.84 -9.83 31.56
CA ALA A 351 13.80 -8.85 31.87
C ALA A 351 13.59 -8.68 33.39
N SER A 352 13.62 -7.44 33.85
CA SER A 352 13.45 -7.03 35.25
C SER A 352 12.04 -6.54 35.57
N THR A 353 11.26 -6.11 34.56
CA THR A 353 9.85 -5.74 34.70
C THR A 353 9.05 -6.93 35.19
N VAL A 354 8.29 -6.76 36.28
CA VAL A 354 7.53 -7.83 36.93
C VAL A 354 6.04 -7.73 36.63
N ALA A 355 5.36 -8.88 36.61
CA ALA A 355 3.91 -8.97 36.61
C ALA A 355 3.45 -9.93 37.73
N ARG A 356 2.72 -9.41 38.72
CA ARG A 356 2.13 -10.18 39.82
C ARG A 356 0.65 -10.40 39.57
N LEU A 357 0.15 -11.62 39.70
CA LEU A 357 -1.29 -11.86 39.72
C LEU A 357 -1.85 -11.45 41.09
N ASP A 358 -2.86 -10.59 41.09
CA ASP A 358 -3.55 -10.07 42.27
C ASP A 358 -5.07 -10.16 42.02
N GLY A 359 -5.68 -11.24 42.50
CA GLY A 359 -7.07 -11.57 42.19
C GLY A 359 -7.29 -11.91 40.71
N ASP A 360 -8.12 -11.12 40.04
CA ASP A 360 -8.45 -11.21 38.62
C ASP A 360 -7.67 -10.21 37.74
N GLU A 361 -6.63 -9.58 38.29
CA GLU A 361 -5.77 -8.63 37.59
C GLU A 361 -4.27 -9.00 37.67
N TRP A 362 -3.50 -8.56 36.69
CA TRP A 362 -2.05 -8.50 36.75
C TRP A 362 -1.61 -7.08 37.11
N VAL A 363 -0.67 -6.97 38.06
CA VAL A 363 -0.03 -5.72 38.46
C VAL A 363 1.38 -5.70 37.89
N LEU A 364 1.63 -4.78 36.95
CA LEU A 364 2.92 -4.62 36.27
C LEU A 364 3.73 -3.50 36.92
N ASN A 365 5.02 -3.77 37.15
CA ASN A 365 5.97 -2.79 37.68
C ASN A 365 7.32 -2.91 36.96
N GLY A 366 7.85 -1.78 36.47
CA GLY A 366 9.15 -1.72 35.81
C GLY A 366 9.23 -0.69 34.69
N THR A 367 10.29 -0.76 33.90
CA THR A 367 10.52 0.17 32.79
C THR A 367 10.97 -0.58 31.56
N LYS A 368 10.24 -0.37 30.45
CA LYS A 368 10.64 -0.81 29.12
C LYS A 368 11.31 0.36 28.41
N ALA A 369 12.30 0.08 27.57
CA ALA A 369 13.08 1.10 26.89
C ALA A 369 13.14 0.87 25.38
N TRP A 370 13.32 1.96 24.64
CA TRP A 370 13.46 1.94 23.18
C TRP A 370 12.19 1.51 22.43
N ILE A 371 11.01 1.90 22.93
CA ILE A 371 9.74 1.42 22.39
C ILE A 371 9.30 2.30 21.21
N THR A 372 9.42 1.77 19.99
CA THR A 372 8.92 2.40 18.77
C THR A 372 7.40 2.54 18.79
N ASN A 373 6.86 3.64 18.27
CA ASN A 373 5.45 4.04 18.29
C ASN A 373 4.90 4.40 19.68
N ALA A 374 5.71 4.42 20.75
CA ALA A 374 5.22 4.59 22.12
C ALA A 374 4.32 5.82 22.35
N TRP A 375 4.57 6.93 21.66
CA TRP A 375 3.78 8.16 21.79
C TRP A 375 2.52 8.20 20.92
N ASP A 376 2.39 7.26 19.99
CA ASP A 376 1.36 7.24 18.97
C ASP A 376 0.49 5.97 19.06
N ALA A 377 0.91 4.98 19.87
CA ALA A 377 0.24 3.70 20.03
C ALA A 377 -0.94 3.75 21.00
N SER A 378 -1.98 2.98 20.70
CA SER A 378 -3.16 2.79 21.57
C SER A 378 -3.11 1.46 22.34
N ALA A 379 -2.11 0.62 22.09
CA ALA A 379 -1.85 -0.60 22.85
C ALA A 379 -0.41 -1.08 22.67
N THR A 380 0.05 -1.90 23.61
CA THR A 380 1.36 -2.56 23.55
C THR A 380 1.28 -4.04 23.87
N VAL A 381 2.10 -4.85 23.21
CA VAL A 381 2.47 -6.19 23.68
C VAL A 381 3.71 -6.05 24.57
N VAL A 382 3.55 -6.22 25.88
CA VAL A 382 4.64 -6.09 26.87
C VAL A 382 5.10 -7.44 27.41
N PHE A 383 6.39 -7.57 27.63
CA PHE A 383 7.00 -8.77 28.23
C PHE A 383 7.49 -8.44 29.64
N ALA A 384 7.00 -9.21 30.61
CA ALA A 384 7.33 -9.07 32.02
C ALA A 384 7.51 -10.46 32.65
N THR A 385 8.38 -10.54 33.66
CA THR A 385 8.61 -11.77 34.40
C THR A 385 7.54 -11.98 35.47
N THR A 386 6.91 -13.15 35.45
CA THR A 386 5.98 -13.60 36.49
C THR A 386 6.70 -14.42 37.56
N ASP A 387 7.92 -14.89 37.27
CA ASP A 387 8.81 -15.56 38.22
C ASP A 387 10.28 -15.35 37.81
N LYS A 388 11.00 -14.50 38.57
CA LYS A 388 12.41 -14.19 38.31
C LYS A 388 13.33 -15.41 38.45
N SER A 389 12.99 -16.38 39.28
CA SER A 389 13.82 -17.56 39.53
C SER A 389 13.94 -18.45 38.29
N LEU A 390 12.94 -18.42 37.41
CA LEU A 390 12.86 -19.20 36.18
C LEU A 390 13.56 -18.52 34.98
N LYS A 391 14.16 -17.35 35.17
CA LYS A 391 14.84 -16.57 34.11
C LYS A 391 13.93 -16.39 32.89
N HIS A 392 14.42 -16.66 31.67
CA HIS A 392 13.64 -16.55 30.43
C HIS A 392 12.36 -17.42 30.41
N LYS A 393 12.30 -18.51 31.19
CA LYS A 393 11.10 -19.36 31.30
C LYS A 393 10.02 -18.76 32.21
N GLY A 394 10.36 -17.74 33.00
CA GLY A 394 9.42 -16.99 33.83
C GLY A 394 8.81 -15.79 33.13
N ILE A 395 9.17 -15.50 31.87
CA ILE A 395 8.66 -14.35 31.13
C ILE A 395 7.29 -14.68 30.51
N SER A 396 6.33 -13.79 30.70
CA SER A 396 4.99 -13.84 30.11
C SER A 396 4.75 -12.61 29.22
N ALA A 397 3.81 -12.70 28.29
CA ALA A 397 3.42 -11.61 27.39
C ALA A 397 2.04 -11.06 27.76
N PHE A 398 1.85 -9.75 27.73
CA PHE A 398 0.62 -9.09 28.15
C PHE A 398 0.18 -8.05 27.13
N LEU A 399 -1.13 -7.92 26.94
CA LEU A 399 -1.76 -6.87 26.14
C LEU A 399 -2.13 -5.71 27.06
N VAL A 400 -1.54 -4.54 26.84
CA VAL A 400 -1.81 -3.36 27.68
C VAL A 400 -2.40 -2.25 26.81
N PRO A 401 -3.60 -1.72 27.14
CA PRO A 401 -4.14 -0.56 26.45
C PRO A 401 -3.35 0.71 26.80
N MET A 402 -3.30 1.66 25.88
CA MET A 402 -2.58 2.93 26.07
C MET A 402 -3.53 4.09 25.72
N PRO A 403 -3.79 5.03 26.64
CA PRO A 403 -3.30 5.09 28.03
C PRO A 403 -4.00 4.09 28.97
N THR A 404 -3.39 3.81 30.12
CA THR A 404 -4.01 3.07 31.23
C THR A 404 -3.43 3.55 32.57
N PRO A 405 -4.19 3.54 33.69
CA PRO A 405 -3.66 3.91 35.00
C PRO A 405 -2.41 3.09 35.38
N GLY A 406 -1.41 3.77 35.93
CA GLY A 406 -0.11 3.16 36.26
C GLY A 406 0.84 2.98 35.07
N LEU A 407 0.44 3.36 33.85
CA LEU A 407 1.35 3.45 32.69
C LEU A 407 1.61 4.92 32.34
N SER A 408 2.88 5.31 32.33
CA SER A 408 3.33 6.62 31.83
C SER A 408 4.40 6.48 30.74
N LEU A 409 4.54 7.52 29.92
CA LEU A 409 5.50 7.57 28.82
C LEU A 409 6.70 8.43 29.21
N GLY A 410 7.91 7.93 28.95
CA GLY A 410 9.11 8.76 28.98
C GLY A 410 9.12 9.78 27.83
N LYS A 411 10.05 10.74 27.89
CA LYS A 411 10.28 11.68 26.78
C LYS A 411 10.63 10.93 25.48
N LYS A 412 10.32 11.54 24.33
CA LYS A 412 10.81 11.03 23.05
C LYS A 412 12.34 11.09 23.02
N GLU A 413 12.98 10.02 22.59
CA GLU A 413 14.43 9.99 22.35
C GLU A 413 14.80 10.89 21.17
N ASP A 414 15.85 11.68 21.32
CA ASP A 414 16.49 12.40 20.21
C ASP A 414 17.48 11.47 19.52
N LYS A 415 17.29 11.24 18.21
CA LYS A 415 17.87 10.11 17.48
C LYS A 415 18.56 10.57 16.20
N LEU A 416 19.60 9.83 15.80
CA LEU A 416 20.34 10.08 14.57
C LEU A 416 19.44 10.03 13.32
N GLY A 417 18.66 8.96 13.18
CA GLY A 417 17.78 8.71 12.04
C GLY A 417 16.41 8.22 12.49
N ILE A 418 15.55 7.91 11.51
CA ILE A 418 14.14 7.54 11.67
C ILE A 418 13.37 8.48 12.62
N ARG A 419 13.70 9.77 12.55
CA ARG A 419 13.30 10.81 13.51
C ARG A 419 11.79 11.06 13.57
N ALA A 420 11.06 10.73 12.51
CA ALA A 420 9.60 10.84 12.47
C ALA A 420 8.87 9.67 13.15
N SER A 421 9.59 8.62 13.57
CA SER A 421 9.05 7.57 14.44
C SER A 421 9.30 7.91 15.91
N SER A 422 8.28 7.79 16.76
CA SER A 422 8.47 7.97 18.19
C SER A 422 9.21 6.77 18.79
N THR A 423 10.10 7.06 19.74
CA THR A 423 10.77 6.05 20.57
C THR A 423 10.84 6.60 21.96
N ALA A 424 10.35 5.87 22.95
CA ALA A 424 10.37 6.30 24.35
C ALA A 424 10.42 5.11 25.30
N ASN A 425 10.61 5.41 26.59
CA ASN A 425 10.41 4.44 27.65
C ASN A 425 8.92 4.29 27.98
N LEU A 426 8.51 3.09 28.37
CA LEU A 426 7.20 2.83 29.00
C LEU A 426 7.45 2.51 30.47
N ILE A 427 6.85 3.28 31.37
CA ILE A 427 7.06 3.19 32.82
C ILE A 427 5.77 2.66 33.45
N PHE A 428 5.88 1.52 34.13
CA PHE A 428 4.79 0.83 34.79
C PHE A 428 4.96 0.95 36.31
N GLU A 429 4.00 1.58 36.97
CA GLU A 429 3.91 1.78 38.42
C GLU A 429 2.55 1.30 38.89
N ASP A 430 2.51 0.10 39.47
CA ASP A 430 1.29 -0.61 39.86
C ASP A 430 0.21 -0.63 38.76
N CYS A 431 0.64 -0.76 37.51
CA CYS A 431 -0.23 -0.79 36.34
C CYS A 431 -1.09 -2.06 36.37
N ARG A 432 -2.40 -1.89 36.57
CA ARG A 432 -3.38 -2.98 36.64
C ARG A 432 -3.99 -3.29 35.29
N ILE A 433 -3.98 -4.56 34.90
CA ILE A 433 -4.65 -5.06 33.70
C ILE A 433 -5.43 -6.34 34.01
N PRO A 434 -6.54 -6.62 33.31
CA PRO A 434 -7.29 -7.86 33.52
C PRO A 434 -6.46 -9.11 33.32
N LYS A 435 -6.74 -10.19 34.07
CA LYS A 435 -6.11 -11.51 33.92
C LYS A 435 -6.18 -12.05 32.48
N ALA A 436 -7.28 -11.75 31.79
CA ALA A 436 -7.53 -12.12 30.40
C ALA A 436 -6.63 -11.40 29.37
N ASN A 437 -5.83 -10.41 29.80
CA ASN A 437 -4.86 -9.73 28.92
C ASN A 437 -3.53 -10.49 28.80
N LEU A 438 -3.35 -11.61 29.49
CA LEU A 438 -2.24 -12.53 29.24
C LEU A 438 -2.34 -13.08 27.80
N LEU A 439 -1.28 -12.91 27.00
CA LEU A 439 -1.19 -13.44 25.64
C LEU A 439 -0.47 -14.80 25.66
N GLY A 440 -1.18 -15.85 25.25
CA GLY A 440 -0.70 -17.22 25.34
C GLY A 440 -0.74 -17.75 26.78
N GLN A 441 0.25 -18.58 27.15
CA GLN A 441 0.34 -19.22 28.46
C GLN A 441 1.38 -18.55 29.37
N PRO A 442 1.24 -18.62 30.70
CA PRO A 442 2.27 -18.14 31.62
C PRO A 442 3.64 -18.78 31.31
N GLY A 443 4.72 -17.99 31.32
CA GLY A 443 6.07 -18.45 31.00
C GLY A 443 6.38 -18.66 29.51
N MET A 444 5.39 -18.47 28.63
CA MET A 444 5.57 -18.59 27.17
C MET A 444 6.06 -17.29 26.52
N GLY A 445 6.17 -16.19 27.27
CA GLY A 445 6.50 -14.86 26.77
C GLY A 445 7.80 -14.79 26.00
N PHE A 446 8.89 -15.42 26.48
CA PHE A 446 10.15 -15.42 25.74
C PHE A 446 10.04 -16.12 24.37
N LYS A 447 9.31 -17.25 24.30
CA LYS A 447 9.04 -17.94 23.03
C LYS A 447 8.22 -17.07 22.08
N ILE A 448 7.19 -16.39 22.59
CA ILE A 448 6.37 -15.45 21.82
C ILE A 448 7.27 -14.35 21.25
N ALA A 449 8.08 -13.70 22.09
CA ALA A 449 8.99 -12.64 21.68
C ALA A 449 9.94 -13.10 20.56
N MET A 450 10.61 -14.25 20.73
CA MET A 450 11.57 -14.74 19.72
C MET A 450 10.90 -15.07 18.38
N GLN A 451 9.72 -15.69 18.40
CA GLN A 451 8.98 -16.01 17.17
C GLN A 451 8.40 -14.77 16.49
N THR A 452 8.05 -13.74 17.26
CA THR A 452 7.63 -12.44 16.72
C THR A 452 8.79 -11.73 16.05
N LEU A 453 9.97 -11.69 16.69
CA LEU A 453 11.18 -11.06 16.13
C LEU A 453 11.65 -11.74 14.84
N ASP A 454 11.43 -13.05 14.66
CA ASP A 454 11.73 -13.69 13.38
C ASP A 454 10.92 -13.08 12.22
N GLY A 455 9.65 -12.73 12.47
CA GLY A 455 8.82 -12.01 11.51
C GLY A 455 9.21 -10.54 11.34
N GLY A 456 9.49 -9.85 12.45
CA GLY A 456 9.91 -8.45 12.44
C GLY A 456 11.25 -8.22 11.72
N ARG A 457 12.19 -9.15 11.83
CA ARG A 457 13.47 -9.15 11.07
C ARG A 457 13.26 -9.11 9.56
N ILE A 458 12.22 -9.77 9.02
CA ILE A 458 11.88 -9.67 7.60
C ILE A 458 11.43 -8.24 7.28
N GLY A 459 10.57 -7.65 8.12
CA GLY A 459 10.12 -6.26 7.98
C GLY A 459 11.27 -5.25 8.01
N ILE A 460 12.23 -5.43 8.92
CA ILE A 460 13.42 -4.60 8.99
C ILE A 460 14.33 -4.80 7.78
N ALA A 461 14.47 -6.02 7.29
CA ALA A 461 15.20 -6.29 6.06
C ALA A 461 14.55 -5.53 4.89
N SER A 462 13.23 -5.57 4.76
CA SER A 462 12.47 -4.80 3.76
C SER A 462 12.65 -3.29 3.92
N GLN A 463 12.65 -2.77 5.15
CA GLN A 463 12.93 -1.36 5.40
C GLN A 463 14.33 -0.96 4.93
N ALA A 464 15.34 -1.76 5.24
CA ALA A 464 16.71 -1.53 4.81
C ALA A 464 16.85 -1.57 3.28
N LEU A 465 16.15 -2.50 2.60
CA LEU A 465 16.07 -2.54 1.13
C LEU A 465 15.49 -1.25 0.55
N GLY A 466 14.41 -0.72 1.15
CA GLY A 466 13.80 0.53 0.70
C GLY A 466 14.74 1.73 0.85
N ILE A 467 15.44 1.83 1.98
CA ILE A 467 16.45 2.88 2.22
C ILE A 467 17.58 2.78 1.20
N ALA A 468 18.11 1.57 0.99
CA ALA A 468 19.17 1.29 0.03
C ALA A 468 18.75 1.63 -1.41
N GLN A 469 17.53 1.25 -1.80
CA GLN A 469 16.98 1.57 -3.12
C GLN A 469 16.87 3.08 -3.32
N ALA A 470 16.36 3.83 -2.34
CA ALA A 470 16.27 5.29 -2.43
C ALA A 470 17.64 5.96 -2.53
N ALA A 471 18.64 5.45 -1.79
CA ALA A 471 20.01 5.93 -1.88
C ALA A 471 20.65 5.65 -3.25
N LEU A 472 20.43 4.46 -3.81
CA LEU A 472 20.91 4.10 -5.16
C LEU A 472 20.21 4.95 -6.24
N ASP A 473 18.88 5.08 -6.17
CA ASP A 473 18.08 5.91 -7.09
C ASP A 473 18.62 7.36 -7.11
N CYS A 474 18.88 7.93 -5.93
CA CYS A 474 19.45 9.27 -5.77
C CYS A 474 20.86 9.39 -6.37
N ALA A 475 21.73 8.39 -6.11
CA ALA A 475 23.10 8.38 -6.61
C ALA A 475 23.15 8.28 -8.13
N VAL A 476 22.34 7.41 -8.74
CA VAL A 476 22.27 7.23 -10.19
C VAL A 476 21.74 8.50 -10.86
N ASP A 477 20.62 9.05 -10.39
CA ASP A 477 20.05 10.28 -10.94
C ASP A 477 21.03 11.46 -10.92
N TYR A 478 21.74 11.63 -9.79
CA TYR A 478 22.74 12.67 -9.67
C TYR A 478 23.94 12.41 -10.58
N ALA A 479 24.42 11.16 -10.65
CA ALA A 479 25.60 10.82 -11.44
C ALA A 479 25.40 11.01 -12.95
N GLU A 480 24.18 10.79 -13.45
CA GLU A 480 23.85 11.04 -14.86
C GLU A 480 23.83 12.54 -15.22
N LYS A 481 23.48 13.40 -14.26
CA LYS A 481 23.32 14.85 -14.49
C LYS A 481 24.60 15.62 -14.18
N ARG A 482 25.39 15.16 -13.21
CA ARG A 482 26.58 15.87 -12.75
C ARG A 482 27.74 15.72 -13.74
N MET A 483 28.21 16.84 -14.27
CA MET A 483 29.37 16.90 -15.15
C MET A 483 30.68 17.07 -14.36
N ALA A 484 31.69 16.29 -14.70
CA ALA A 484 33.08 16.49 -14.27
C ALA A 484 34.02 16.07 -15.41
N PHE A 485 35.12 16.78 -15.59
CA PHE A 485 36.08 16.51 -16.67
C PHE A 485 35.42 16.41 -18.07
N GLY A 486 34.42 17.26 -18.34
CA GLY A 486 33.74 17.35 -19.64
C GLY A 486 32.69 16.28 -19.92
N SER A 487 32.37 15.37 -19.00
CA SER A 487 31.35 14.33 -19.19
C SER A 487 30.54 14.05 -17.92
N PRO A 488 29.37 13.41 -18.01
CA PRO A 488 28.66 12.93 -16.83
C PRO A 488 29.55 12.02 -15.98
N ILE A 489 29.46 12.11 -14.66
CA ILE A 489 30.35 11.32 -13.77
C ILE A 489 30.10 9.80 -13.89
N THR A 490 28.99 9.37 -14.47
CA THR A 490 28.77 7.97 -14.89
C THR A 490 29.79 7.47 -15.92
N LYS A 491 30.52 8.35 -16.62
CA LYS A 491 31.61 7.95 -17.54
C LYS A 491 32.92 7.64 -16.80
N LEU A 492 33.04 8.00 -15.53
CA LEU A 492 34.21 7.66 -14.72
C LEU A 492 34.10 6.21 -14.23
N GLN A 493 35.07 5.37 -14.57
CA GLN A 493 35.06 3.94 -14.23
C GLN A 493 34.90 3.69 -12.72
N ALA A 494 35.53 4.53 -11.89
CA ALA A 494 35.42 4.43 -10.43
C ALA A 494 33.98 4.65 -9.91
N VAL A 495 33.17 5.46 -10.61
CA VAL A 495 31.74 5.65 -10.29
C VAL A 495 30.93 4.44 -10.74
N GLN A 496 31.21 3.89 -11.93
CA GLN A 496 30.54 2.69 -12.43
C GLN A 496 30.74 1.48 -11.51
N PHE A 497 31.97 1.26 -11.01
CA PHE A 497 32.24 0.19 -10.05
C PHE A 497 31.44 0.35 -8.75
N LYS A 498 31.34 1.58 -8.23
CA LYS A 498 30.52 1.86 -7.04
C LYS A 498 29.05 1.54 -7.29
N LEU A 499 28.49 1.97 -8.41
CA LEU A 499 27.09 1.69 -8.76
C LEU A 499 26.85 0.18 -8.96
N ALA A 500 27.79 -0.53 -9.56
CA ALA A 500 27.72 -1.99 -9.72
C ALA A 500 27.73 -2.71 -8.35
N ASP A 501 28.64 -2.35 -7.45
CA ASP A 501 28.73 -2.93 -6.10
C ASP A 501 27.45 -2.65 -5.30
N MET A 502 26.91 -1.43 -5.39
CA MET A 502 25.65 -1.05 -4.75
C MET A 502 24.47 -1.89 -5.27
N ALA A 503 24.37 -2.06 -6.58
CA ALA A 503 23.29 -2.83 -7.20
C ALA A 503 23.36 -4.32 -6.82
N VAL A 504 24.54 -4.94 -6.89
CA VAL A 504 24.75 -6.35 -6.52
C VAL A 504 24.39 -6.60 -5.05
N ALA A 505 24.84 -5.73 -4.15
CA ALA A 505 24.52 -5.85 -2.73
C ALA A 505 23.01 -5.73 -2.46
N LEU A 506 22.34 -4.77 -3.13
CA LEU A 506 20.91 -4.54 -2.98
C LEU A 506 20.08 -5.72 -3.51
N GLU A 507 20.36 -6.18 -4.72
CA GLU A 507 19.61 -7.29 -5.32
C GLU A 507 19.86 -8.61 -4.58
N GLY A 508 21.11 -8.89 -4.17
CA GLY A 508 21.43 -10.05 -3.35
C GLY A 508 20.68 -10.04 -2.01
N ALA A 509 20.63 -8.91 -1.32
CA ALA A 509 19.87 -8.76 -0.09
C ALA A 509 18.37 -8.92 -0.30
N ARG A 510 17.82 -8.40 -1.42
CA ARG A 510 16.40 -8.54 -1.78
C ARG A 510 15.99 -10.00 -1.94
N LEU A 511 16.81 -10.80 -2.62
CA LEU A 511 16.56 -12.23 -2.78
C LEU A 511 16.55 -12.97 -1.43
N LEU A 512 17.45 -12.63 -0.51
CA LEU A 512 17.46 -13.21 0.84
C LEU A 512 16.19 -12.86 1.63
N THR A 513 15.74 -11.61 1.56
CA THR A 513 14.53 -11.13 2.22
C THR A 513 13.28 -11.83 1.68
N TRP A 514 13.13 -11.91 0.37
CA TRP A 514 11.97 -12.56 -0.25
C TRP A 514 11.96 -14.06 0.01
N ARG A 515 13.12 -14.73 0.01
CA ARG A 515 13.23 -16.13 0.42
C ARG A 515 12.70 -16.34 1.85
N ALA A 516 13.07 -15.47 2.80
CA ALA A 516 12.60 -15.57 4.18
C ALA A 516 11.07 -15.38 4.28
N ALA A 517 10.52 -14.40 3.56
CA ALA A 517 9.09 -14.14 3.48
C ALA A 517 8.33 -15.36 2.93
N MET A 518 8.74 -15.89 1.78
CA MET A 518 8.11 -17.06 1.17
C MET A 518 8.21 -18.32 2.04
N LEU A 519 9.31 -18.51 2.77
CA LEU A 519 9.43 -19.64 3.71
C LEU A 519 8.42 -19.52 4.85
N LYS A 520 8.20 -18.30 5.37
CA LYS A 520 7.18 -18.05 6.37
C LYS A 520 5.77 -18.33 5.84
N ASP A 521 5.44 -17.84 4.65
CA ASP A 521 4.14 -18.06 4.00
C ASP A 521 3.85 -19.56 3.80
N ASN A 522 4.88 -20.33 3.46
CA ASN A 522 4.80 -21.78 3.28
C ASN A 522 4.89 -22.59 4.59
N GLY A 523 4.84 -21.94 5.76
CA GLY A 523 4.90 -22.59 7.07
C GLY A 523 6.22 -23.34 7.33
N LYS A 524 7.30 -23.00 6.62
CA LYS A 524 8.62 -23.61 6.79
C LYS A 524 9.42 -22.88 7.87
N PRO A 525 10.41 -23.54 8.52
CA PRO A 525 11.35 -22.83 9.37
C PRO A 525 12.05 -21.71 8.60
N PHE A 526 12.07 -20.50 9.18
CA PHE A 526 12.62 -19.31 8.52
C PHE A 526 13.50 -18.44 9.45
N THR A 527 13.75 -18.87 10.69
CA THR A 527 14.55 -18.12 11.68
C THR A 527 15.95 -17.76 11.18
N LYS A 528 16.66 -18.72 10.57
CA LYS A 528 18.00 -18.51 10.02
C LYS A 528 17.95 -17.58 8.81
N GLU A 529 16.98 -17.79 7.93
CA GLU A 529 16.81 -17.04 6.69
C GLU A 529 16.40 -15.59 6.94
N ALA A 530 15.53 -15.33 7.92
CA ALA A 530 15.19 -13.98 8.36
C ALA A 530 16.39 -13.25 8.98
N ALA A 531 17.21 -13.94 9.79
CA ALA A 531 18.44 -13.36 10.34
C ALA A 531 19.46 -13.04 9.22
N MET A 532 19.62 -13.93 8.23
CA MET A 532 20.47 -13.68 7.04
C MET A 532 19.99 -12.47 6.24
N ALA A 533 18.67 -12.39 5.99
CA ALA A 533 18.06 -11.28 5.26
C ALA A 533 18.30 -9.95 5.98
N LYS A 534 17.97 -9.87 7.28
CA LYS A 534 18.14 -8.65 8.07
C LYS A 534 19.61 -8.23 8.13
N LEU A 535 20.52 -9.17 8.37
CA LEU A 535 21.96 -8.89 8.41
C LEU A 535 22.45 -8.30 7.07
N ALA A 536 22.21 -9.02 5.97
CA ALA A 536 22.68 -8.61 4.65
C ALA A 536 22.06 -7.29 4.19
N ALA A 537 20.76 -7.11 4.37
CA ALA A 537 20.06 -5.90 3.95
C ALA A 537 20.47 -4.67 4.77
N SER A 538 20.64 -4.81 6.09
CA SER A 538 21.04 -3.69 6.95
C SER A 538 22.48 -3.21 6.68
N GLU A 539 23.43 -4.14 6.55
CA GLU A 539 24.82 -3.79 6.22
C GLU A 539 24.92 -3.22 4.79
N ALA A 540 24.16 -3.78 3.83
CA ALA A 540 24.06 -3.22 2.48
C ALA A 540 23.48 -1.80 2.49
N ALA A 541 22.42 -1.54 3.25
CA ALA A 541 21.80 -0.21 3.32
C ALA A 541 22.79 0.85 3.83
N THR A 542 23.53 0.58 4.89
CA THR A 542 24.56 1.50 5.39
C THR A 542 25.67 1.73 4.35
N ALA A 543 26.17 0.67 3.72
CA ALA A 543 27.22 0.77 2.70
C ALA A 543 26.76 1.54 1.45
N ILE A 544 25.55 1.27 0.96
CA ILE A 544 24.96 1.92 -0.21
C ILE A 544 24.68 3.39 0.09
N ALA A 545 24.08 3.71 1.24
CA ALA A 545 23.82 5.10 1.63
C ALA A 545 25.12 5.91 1.82
N HIS A 546 26.16 5.28 2.41
CA HIS A 546 27.50 5.87 2.47
C HIS A 546 28.05 6.18 1.08
N GLN A 547 27.98 5.21 0.17
CA GLN A 547 28.46 5.39 -1.20
C GLN A 547 27.64 6.41 -2.00
N ALA A 548 26.35 6.55 -1.74
CA ALA A 548 25.51 7.59 -2.34
C ALA A 548 26.01 8.98 -1.96
N ILE A 549 26.28 9.24 -0.67
CA ILE A 549 26.90 10.50 -0.23
C ILE A 549 28.23 10.74 -0.97
N GLN A 550 29.07 9.72 -1.06
CA GLN A 550 30.36 9.83 -1.73
C GLN A 550 30.24 10.17 -3.24
N ILE A 551 29.24 9.62 -3.93
CA ILE A 551 28.98 9.90 -5.36
C ILE A 551 28.46 11.33 -5.55
N LEU A 552 27.61 11.82 -4.64
CA LEU A 552 27.12 13.20 -4.66
C LEU A 552 28.20 14.22 -4.27
N GLY A 553 29.27 13.78 -3.59
CA GLY A 553 30.35 14.64 -3.11
C GLY A 553 29.83 15.64 -2.08
N GLY A 554 30.21 16.91 -2.20
CA GLY A 554 29.77 17.96 -1.28
C GLY A 554 28.25 18.08 -1.16
N MET A 555 27.50 17.83 -2.24
CA MET A 555 26.03 17.87 -2.22
C MET A 555 25.42 16.73 -1.39
N GLY A 556 26.15 15.62 -1.19
CA GLY A 556 25.68 14.51 -0.38
C GLY A 556 25.75 14.76 1.13
N TYR A 557 26.47 15.81 1.56
CA TYR A 557 26.70 16.14 2.96
C TYR A 557 25.74 17.22 3.50
N VAL A 558 25.00 17.89 2.62
CA VAL A 558 24.05 18.96 2.98
C VAL A 558 22.61 18.44 2.97
N THR A 559 21.78 18.99 3.85
CA THR A 559 20.38 18.56 4.02
C THR A 559 19.46 18.95 2.87
N GLU A 560 19.97 19.65 1.85
CA GLU A 560 19.23 19.93 0.60
C GLU A 560 19.06 18.66 -0.26
N MET A 561 19.93 17.66 -0.09
CA MET A 561 19.83 16.37 -0.76
C MET A 561 19.47 15.27 0.25
N PRO A 562 18.66 14.27 -0.15
CA PRO A 562 18.17 13.25 0.78
C PRO A 562 19.22 12.20 1.18
N ALA A 563 20.39 12.18 0.54
CA ALA A 563 21.43 11.17 0.76
C ALA A 563 21.91 11.09 2.21
N GLU A 564 22.09 12.24 2.87
CA GLU A 564 22.51 12.29 4.28
C GLU A 564 21.48 11.62 5.21
N ARG A 565 20.19 11.86 4.95
CA ARG A 565 19.10 11.25 5.71
C ARG A 565 19.06 9.74 5.50
N HIS A 566 19.22 9.26 4.26
CA HIS A 566 19.28 7.83 3.99
C HIS A 566 20.41 7.15 4.76
N TYR A 567 21.56 7.80 4.93
CA TYR A 567 22.67 7.26 5.72
C TYR A 567 22.34 7.22 7.22
N ARG A 568 21.77 8.30 7.77
CA ARG A 568 21.31 8.33 9.18
C ARG A 568 20.26 7.26 9.45
N ASP A 569 19.30 7.10 8.55
CA ASP A 569 18.21 6.13 8.65
C ASP A 569 18.70 4.69 8.50
N ALA A 570 19.64 4.43 7.58
CA ALA A 570 20.21 3.09 7.39
C ALA A 570 20.90 2.57 8.66
N ARG A 571 21.58 3.45 9.41
CA ARG A 571 22.40 3.07 10.56
C ARG A 571 21.63 2.33 11.65
N ILE A 572 20.37 2.66 11.90
CA ILE A 572 19.58 1.98 12.93
C ILE A 572 19.26 0.55 12.54
N THR A 573 19.26 0.24 11.23
CA THR A 573 18.84 -1.06 10.74
C THR A 573 19.76 -2.19 11.18
N GLU A 574 21.02 -1.89 11.52
CA GLU A 574 22.00 -2.84 12.03
C GLU A 574 21.87 -3.09 13.55
N ILE A 575 21.03 -2.32 14.27
CA ILE A 575 20.97 -2.30 15.74
C ILE A 575 19.69 -2.93 16.29
N TYR A 576 18.53 -2.34 15.98
CA TYR A 576 17.24 -2.79 16.52
C TYR A 576 16.81 -4.16 15.95
N GLU A 577 15.79 -4.78 16.57
CA GLU A 577 15.33 -6.15 16.22
C GLU A 577 16.44 -7.22 16.24
N GLY A 578 17.44 -6.96 17.08
CA GLY A 578 18.68 -7.73 17.22
C GLY A 578 19.80 -7.13 16.39
N THR A 579 20.92 -6.82 17.04
CA THR A 579 22.10 -6.28 16.36
C THR A 579 22.65 -7.25 15.34
N SER A 580 23.51 -6.78 14.42
CA SER A 580 24.19 -7.63 13.45
C SER A 580 24.92 -8.81 14.11
N GLU A 581 25.48 -8.64 15.31
CA GLU A 581 26.11 -9.73 16.09
C GLU A 581 25.08 -10.76 16.55
N ILE A 582 23.91 -10.32 17.00
CA ILE A 582 22.81 -11.24 17.36
C ILE A 582 22.33 -12.00 16.13
N GLN A 583 22.23 -11.37 14.97
CA GLN A 583 21.90 -12.09 13.73
C GLN A 583 22.95 -13.15 13.42
N ARG A 584 24.24 -12.81 13.52
CA ARG A 584 25.35 -13.76 13.32
C ARG A 584 25.27 -14.94 14.29
N LEU A 585 24.95 -14.71 15.57
CA LEU A 585 24.76 -15.78 16.57
C LEU A 585 23.57 -16.69 16.22
N VAL A 586 22.44 -16.13 15.80
CA VAL A 586 21.26 -16.91 15.36
C VAL A 586 21.62 -17.77 14.15
N ILE A 587 22.30 -17.19 13.16
CA ILE A 587 22.74 -17.90 11.95
C ILE A 587 23.70 -19.04 12.32
N ALA A 588 24.74 -18.75 13.11
CA ALA A 588 25.73 -19.74 13.53
C ALA A 588 25.07 -20.89 14.30
N GLY A 589 24.16 -20.57 15.23
CA GLY A 589 23.42 -21.58 16.00
C GLY A 589 22.59 -22.52 15.12
N GLN A 590 21.84 -21.98 14.16
CA GLN A 590 21.03 -22.79 13.24
C GLN A 590 21.89 -23.57 12.23
N LEU A 591 22.99 -22.98 11.76
CA LEU A 591 23.94 -23.64 10.86
C LEU A 591 24.57 -24.86 11.54
N LEU A 592 25.13 -24.67 12.74
CA LEU A 592 25.75 -25.76 13.49
C LEU A 592 24.76 -26.86 13.85
N LYS A 593 23.50 -26.50 14.14
CA LYS A 593 22.44 -27.49 14.37
C LYS A 593 22.22 -28.35 13.12
N ALA A 594 22.03 -27.74 11.95
CA ALA A 594 21.78 -28.47 10.70
C ALA A 594 22.88 -29.48 10.33
N TYR A 595 24.14 -29.21 10.69
CA TYR A 595 25.26 -30.15 10.46
C TYR A 595 25.37 -31.26 11.52
N ARG A 596 24.71 -31.13 12.66
CA ARG A 596 24.73 -32.12 13.76
C ARG A 596 23.59 -33.14 13.67
N GLY A 597 22.57 -32.88 12.84
CA GLY A 597 21.31 -33.63 12.78
C GLY A 597 20.19 -32.87 13.47
#